data_AF-A0AB38UQU5-F1
#
_entry.id   AF-A0AB38UQU5-F1
#
_cell.length_a   1.000
_cell.length_b   1.000
_cell.length_c   1.000
_cell.angle_alpha   90.00
_cell.angle_beta   90.00
_cell.angle_gamma   90.00
#
_symmetry.space_group_name_H-M   'P 1'
#
loop_
_entity.id
_entity.type
_entity.pdbx_description
1 polymer ?
#
loop_
_entity_poly.entity_id
_entity_poly.type
_entity_poly.pdbx_seq_one_letter_code
_entity_poly.pdbx_strand_id
1 'polypeptide(L)'
;MSGHAAVELLSVLTRLPPPHRLKSAAALRLAETNFPESRFLSATDTKDLLREFAELGLAGGAVYDGLVGAAARKHKLPLITCDRRAELTYRVLGVNYELLSPISR
;
A
#
# COMPACT_ATOMS: atom_id res chain seq x y z
N MET A 1 -1.88 7.21 5.45
CA MET A 1 -1.31 5.96 4.89
C MET A 1 -2.42 4.94 4.66
N SER A 2 -2.34 4.20 3.56
CA SER A 2 -3.27 3.12 3.28
C SER A 2 -2.86 1.87 4.08
N GLY A 3 -3.78 1.31 4.85
CA GLY A 3 -3.51 0.40 5.98
C GLY A 3 -2.33 -0.56 5.82
N HIS A 4 -2.35 -1.42 4.81
CA HIS A 4 -1.29 -2.42 4.60
C HIS A 4 0.09 -1.83 4.26
N ALA A 5 0.15 -0.64 3.67
CA ALA A 5 1.41 0.06 3.43
C ALA A 5 2.16 0.37 4.74
N ALA A 6 1.47 0.48 5.88
CA ALA A 6 2.09 0.64 7.20
C ALA A 6 2.95 -0.57 7.59
N VAL A 7 2.40 -1.77 7.35
CA VAL A 7 3.06 -3.04 7.66
C VAL A 7 4.26 -3.24 6.74
N GLU A 8 4.10 -2.91 5.46
CA GLU A 8 5.17 -2.97 4.46
C GLU A 8 6.30 -2.00 4.78
N LEU A 9 5.98 -0.76 5.13
CA LEU A 9 6.98 0.26 5.48
C LEU A 9 7.87 -0.22 6.63
N LEU A 10 7.28 -0.76 7.70
CA LEU A 10 8.02 -1.33 8.82
C LEU A 10 8.92 -2.50 8.37
N SER A 11 8.37 -3.43 7.58
CA SER A 11 9.10 -4.59 7.05
C SER A 11 10.26 -4.20 6.14
N VAL A 12 10.09 -3.19 5.28
CA VAL A 12 11.12 -2.71 4.35
C VAL A 12 12.23 -2.00 5.12
N LEU A 13 11.89 -0.99 5.94
CA LEU A 13 12.87 -0.17 6.65
C LEU A 13 13.77 -1.00 7.58
N THR A 14 13.26 -2.11 8.11
CA THR A 14 14.02 -3.01 8.98
C THR A 14 14.87 -4.05 8.25
N ARG A 15 14.71 -4.19 6.93
CA ARG A 15 15.44 -5.15 6.08
C ARG A 15 16.33 -4.50 5.03
N LEU A 16 16.34 -3.17 4.92
CA LEU A 16 17.25 -2.47 4.02
C LEU A 16 18.72 -2.88 4.23
N PRO A 17 19.56 -2.79 3.19
CA PRO A 17 21.00 -2.95 3.35
C PRO A 17 21.58 -1.86 4.28
N PRO A 18 22.66 -2.16 5.04
CA PRO A 18 23.45 -1.13 5.69
C PRO A 18 23.91 -0.05 4.68
N PRO A 19 23.96 1.24 5.06
CA PRO A 19 23.68 1.79 6.39
C PRO A 19 22.20 2.17 6.62
N HIS A 20 21.30 1.91 5.67
CA HIS A 20 19.92 2.41 5.69
C HIS A 20 18.95 1.59 6.57
N ARG A 21 19.39 0.44 7.08
CA ARG A 21 18.58 -0.41 7.95
C ARG A 21 18.24 0.29 9.27
N LEU A 22 16.96 0.37 9.59
CA LEU A 22 16.47 0.91 10.85
C LEU A 22 16.15 -0.20 11.85
N LYS A 23 16.27 0.11 13.15
CA LYS A 23 15.63 -0.68 14.21
C LYS A 23 14.11 -0.50 14.13
N SER A 24 13.33 -1.52 14.50
CA SER A 24 11.86 -1.50 14.44
C SER A 24 11.25 -0.27 15.12
N ALA A 25 11.72 0.09 16.32
CA ALA A 25 11.24 1.27 17.03
C ALA A 25 11.53 2.60 16.29
N ALA A 26 12.65 2.69 15.58
CA ALA A 26 12.97 3.88 14.78
C ALA A 26 12.11 3.95 13.50
N ALA A 27 11.89 2.81 12.85
CA ALA A 27 11.00 2.71 11.70
C ALA A 27 9.55 3.07 12.05
N LEU A 28 9.05 2.60 13.20
CA LEU A 28 7.70 2.96 13.67
C LEU A 28 7.58 4.46 13.94
N ARG A 29 8.53 5.06 14.68
CA ARG A 29 8.53 6.52 14.91
C ARG A 29 8.55 7.29 13.60
N LEU A 30 9.33 6.87 12.61
CA LEU A 30 9.36 7.49 11.30
C LEU A 30 8.00 7.41 10.62
N ALA A 31 7.36 6.23 10.64
CA ALA A 31 6.04 6.03 10.05
C ALA A 31 4.97 6.93 10.69
N GLU A 32 4.91 6.98 12.03
CA GLU A 32 3.95 7.81 12.78
C GLU A 32 4.19 9.30 12.56
N THR A 33 5.46 9.73 12.45
CA THR A 33 5.82 11.14 12.23
C THR A 33 5.44 11.61 10.83
N ASN A 34 5.71 10.80 9.80
CA ASN A 34 5.49 11.21 8.40
C ASN A 34 4.06 10.90 7.92
N PHE A 35 3.39 9.93 8.54
CA PHE A 35 2.05 9.48 8.17
C PHE A 35 1.15 9.29 9.40
N PRO A 36 0.79 10.39 10.08
CA PRO A 36 0.04 10.32 11.35
C PRO A 36 -1.35 9.69 11.22
N GLU A 37 -1.94 9.78 10.03
CA GLU A 37 -3.26 9.21 9.74
C GLU A 37 -3.16 7.92 8.93
N SER A 38 -3.93 6.90 9.30
CA SER A 38 -4.01 5.64 8.56
C SER A 38 -5.45 5.18 8.31
N ARG A 39 -5.70 4.59 7.14
CA ARG A 39 -7.01 4.11 6.72
C ARG A 39 -6.95 2.62 6.41
N PHE A 40 -7.55 1.81 7.27
CA PHE A 40 -7.59 0.35 7.14
C PHE A 40 -8.95 -0.10 6.59
N LEU A 41 -8.95 -1.27 5.97
CA LEU A 41 -10.19 -2.00 5.68
C LEU A 41 -10.73 -2.63 6.96
N SER A 42 -12.05 -2.73 7.07
CA SER A 42 -12.67 -3.54 8.11
C SER A 42 -12.43 -5.03 7.85
N ALA A 43 -12.61 -5.88 8.86
CA ALA A 43 -12.48 -7.32 8.68
C ALA A 43 -13.45 -7.87 7.60
N THR A 44 -14.64 -7.28 7.47
CA THR A 44 -15.62 -7.64 6.43
C THR A 44 -15.14 -7.20 5.05
N ASP A 45 -14.72 -5.93 4.91
CA ASP A 45 -14.22 -5.42 3.63
C ASP A 45 -13.00 -6.21 3.13
N THR A 46 -12.11 -6.62 4.04
CA THR A 46 -10.96 -7.47 3.69
C THR A 46 -11.42 -8.84 3.18
N LYS A 47 -12.42 -9.47 3.81
CA LYS A 47 -12.95 -10.77 3.33
C LYS A 47 -13.59 -10.65 1.96
N ASP A 48 -14.34 -9.58 1.71
CA ASP A 48 -15.00 -9.35 0.43
C ASP A 48 -13.96 -9.07 -0.67
N LEU A 49 -12.92 -8.29 -0.35
CA LEU A 49 -11.81 -8.04 -1.26
C LEU A 49 -11.06 -9.32 -1.65
N LEU A 50 -10.89 -10.28 -0.74
CA LEU A 50 -10.26 -11.56 -1.09
C LEU A 50 -11.09 -12.36 -2.12
N ARG A 51 -12.42 -12.25 -2.08
CA ARG A 51 -13.28 -12.84 -3.11
C ARG A 51 -13.14 -12.10 -4.44
N GLU A 52 -13.17 -10.78 -4.40
CA GLU A 52 -12.93 -9.92 -5.58
C GLU A 52 -11.57 -10.23 -6.23
N PHE A 53 -10.51 -10.43 -5.46
CA PHE A 53 -9.20 -10.84 -5.99
C PHE A 53 -9.26 -12.18 -6.72
N ALA A 54 -9.95 -13.16 -6.16
CA ALA A 54 -10.10 -14.46 -6.81
C ALA A 54 -10.90 -14.34 -8.12
N GLU A 55 -11.96 -13.55 -8.14
CA GLU A 55 -12.78 -13.28 -9.32
C GLU A 55 -12.01 -12.54 -10.42
N LEU A 56 -11.14 -11.59 -10.04
CA LEU A 56 -10.29 -10.83 -10.95
C LEU A 56 -8.99 -11.58 -11.33
N GLY A 57 -8.74 -12.77 -10.79
CA GLY A 57 -7.51 -13.53 -11.02
C GLY A 57 -6.24 -12.87 -10.45
N LEU A 58 -6.38 -11.98 -9.46
CA LEU A 58 -5.26 -11.33 -8.80
C LEU A 58 -4.58 -12.29 -7.83
N ALA A 59 -3.26 -12.47 -8.00
CA ALA A 59 -2.47 -13.42 -7.22
C ALA A 59 -1.05 -12.91 -6.95
N GLY A 60 -0.36 -13.57 -6.02
CA GLY A 60 1.03 -13.27 -5.68
C GLY A 60 1.20 -11.84 -5.13
N GLY A 61 2.24 -11.14 -5.60
CA GLY A 61 2.57 -9.79 -5.15
C GLY A 61 1.43 -8.77 -5.33
N ALA A 62 0.63 -8.92 -6.38
CA ALA A 62 -0.48 -8.02 -6.70
C ALA A 62 -1.57 -7.97 -5.61
N VAL A 63 -1.66 -8.99 -4.76
CA VAL A 63 -2.60 -9.01 -3.62
C VAL A 63 -2.27 -7.90 -2.61
N TYR A 64 -0.98 -7.63 -2.40
CA TYR A 64 -0.52 -6.59 -1.47
C TYR A 64 -0.79 -5.19 -2.03
N ASP A 65 -0.48 -4.97 -3.30
CA ASP A 65 -0.85 -3.75 -4.02
C ASP A 65 -2.36 -3.52 -3.99
N GLY A 66 -3.13 -4.59 -4.19
CA GLY A 66 -4.58 -4.57 -4.14
C GLY A 66 -5.12 -4.17 -2.77
N LEU A 67 -4.51 -4.63 -1.66
CA LEU A 67 -4.91 -4.22 -0.31
C LEU A 67 -4.72 -2.72 -0.08
N VAL A 68 -3.59 -2.19 -0.57
CA VAL A 68 -3.29 -0.75 -0.52
C VAL A 68 -4.29 0.05 -1.36
N GLY A 69 -4.56 -0.39 -2.59
CA GLY A 69 -5.52 0.26 -3.48
C GLY A 69 -6.96 0.19 -2.97
N ALA A 70 -7.40 -0.96 -2.47
CA ALA A 70 -8.75 -1.16 -1.97
C ALA A 70 -9.04 -0.33 -0.72
N ALA A 71 -8.07 -0.16 0.18
CA ALA A 71 -8.21 0.76 1.30
C ALA A 71 -8.38 2.22 0.83
N ALA A 72 -7.60 2.68 -0.15
CA ALA A 72 -7.80 4.02 -0.73
C ALA A 72 -9.20 4.16 -1.35
N ARG A 73 -9.62 3.17 -2.15
CA ARG A 73 -10.95 3.10 -2.79
C ARG A 73 -12.09 3.14 -1.76
N LYS A 74 -12.03 2.30 -0.73
CA LYS A 74 -13.06 2.20 0.32
C LYS A 74 -13.27 3.53 1.03
N HIS A 75 -12.18 4.25 1.29
CA HIS A 75 -12.20 5.54 1.98
C HIS A 75 -12.34 6.74 1.02
N LYS A 76 -12.54 6.50 -0.28
CA LYS A 76 -12.72 7.53 -1.33
C LYS A 76 -11.56 8.54 -1.40
N LEU A 77 -10.34 8.05 -1.20
CA LEU A 77 -9.11 8.85 -1.28
C LEU A 77 -8.32 8.48 -2.54
N PRO A 78 -7.62 9.43 -3.18
CA PRO A 78 -6.68 9.11 -4.24
C PRO A 78 -5.49 8.32 -3.67
N LEU A 79 -5.06 7.27 -4.37
CA LEU A 79 -3.82 6.56 -4.07
C LEU A 79 -2.67 7.23 -4.83
N ILE A 80 -1.73 7.83 -4.10
CA ILE A 80 -0.47 8.33 -4.67
C ILE A 80 0.56 7.22 -4.65
N THR A 81 1.14 6.86 -5.81
CA THR A 81 2.07 5.74 -5.92
C THR A 81 3.23 6.02 -6.88
N CYS A 82 4.41 5.49 -6.57
CA CYS A 82 5.56 5.45 -7.49
C CYS A 82 5.65 4.11 -8.24
N ASP A 83 4.84 3.11 -7.85
CA ASP A 83 4.95 1.77 -8.43
C ASP A 83 4.08 1.63 -9.68
N ARG A 84 4.71 1.89 -10.84
CA ARG A 84 4.06 1.67 -12.14
C ARG A 84 3.71 0.20 -12.40
N ARG A 85 4.40 -0.75 -11.76
CA ARG A 85 4.14 -2.19 -11.98
C ARG A 85 2.78 -2.60 -11.41
N ALA A 86 2.34 -1.93 -10.34
CA ALA A 86 1.06 -2.16 -9.68
C ALA A 86 -0.13 -1.47 -10.38
N GLU A 87 0.12 -0.68 -11.42
CA GLU A 87 -0.91 0.09 -12.11
C GLU A 87 -2.08 -0.77 -12.63
N LEU A 88 -1.76 -1.94 -13.19
CA LEU A 88 -2.78 -2.88 -13.66
C LEU A 88 -3.72 -3.28 -12.52
N THR A 89 -3.17 -3.60 -11.36
CA THR A 89 -3.94 -3.95 -10.15
C THR A 89 -4.88 -2.81 -9.74
N TYR A 90 -4.38 -1.58 -9.71
CA TYR A 90 -5.19 -0.41 -9.32
C TYR A 90 -6.32 -0.18 -10.32
N ARG A 91 -6.05 -0.33 -11.63
CA ARG A 91 -7.05 -0.18 -12.68
C ARG A 91 -8.16 -1.23 -12.60
N VAL A 92 -7.82 -2.51 -12.46
CA VAL A 92 -8.83 -3.58 -12.41
C VAL A 92 -9.69 -3.50 -11.15
N LEU A 93 -9.15 -2.96 -10.05
CA LEU A 93 -9.89 -2.70 -8.82
C LEU A 93 -10.66 -1.36 -8.85
N GLY A 94 -10.60 -0.58 -9.93
CA GLY A 94 -11.28 0.72 -10.00
C GLY A 94 -10.80 1.72 -8.94
N VAL A 95 -9.52 1.66 -8.58
CA VAL A 95 -8.90 2.59 -7.63
C VAL A 95 -8.66 3.91 -8.35
N ASN A 96 -8.99 5.02 -7.69
CA ASN A 96 -8.54 6.33 -8.14
C ASN A 96 -7.08 6.53 -7.73
N TYR A 97 -6.14 6.57 -8.67
CA TYR A 97 -4.70 6.68 -8.38
C TYR A 97 -4.00 7.75 -9.21
N GLU A 98 -2.90 8.24 -8.66
CA GLU A 98 -1.95 9.13 -9.33
C GLU A 98 -0.55 8.53 -9.28
N LEU A 99 0.08 8.38 -10.44
CA LEU A 99 1.46 7.96 -10.54
C LEU A 99 2.38 9.18 -10.40
N LEU A 100 3.22 9.16 -9.37
CA LEU A 100 4.29 10.14 -9.24
C LEU A 100 5.33 9.89 -10.33
N SER A 101 5.53 10.90 -11.16
CA SER A 101 6.66 10.92 -12.09
C SER A 101 7.96 11.10 -11.28
N PRO A 102 9.08 10.50 -11.73
CA PRO A 102 10.37 10.82 -11.15
C PRO A 102 10.58 12.34 -11.27
N ILE A 103 10.95 12.99 -10.17
CA ILE A 103 11.46 14.36 -10.22
C ILE A 103 12.66 14.32 -11.18
N SER A 104 12.54 15.02 -12.32
CA SER A 104 13.67 15.22 -13.22
C SER A 104 14.78 15.90 -12.41
N ARG A 105 15.89 15.20 -12.21
CA ARG A 105 17.08 15.76 -11.57
C ARG A 105 17.86 16.58 -12.56
#